data_AF-A0A1M3KX52-F1
#
_entry.id   AF-A0A1M3KX52-F1
#
_cell.length_a   1.000
_cell.length_b   1.000
_cell.length_c   1.000
_cell.angle_alpha   90.00
_cell.angle_beta   90.00
_cell.angle_gamma   90.00
#
_symmetry.space_group_name_H-M   'P 1'
#
loop_
_entity.id
_entity.type
_entity.pdbx_description
1 polymer ?
#
loop_
_entity_poly.entity_id
_entity_poly.type
_entity_poly.pdbx_seq_one_letter_code
_entity_poly.pdbx_strand_id
1 'polypeptide(L)'
;MPTYDYHCATCGKDFEVIQSMKDEPLTHCPPDECPLADKGKGNVERRFSAGGGVIYKGGGFYLTDYVRKGKDSSSSSGSDS
;
A
#
# COMPACT_ATOMS: atom_id res chain seq x y z
N MET A 1 -6.96 -1.71 -19.60
CA MET A 1 -8.09 -1.72 -18.66
C MET A 1 -7.55 -2.36 -17.39
N PRO A 2 -7.58 -1.69 -16.22
CA PRO A 2 -6.97 -2.25 -15.01
C PRO A 2 -7.74 -3.49 -14.54
N THR A 3 -7.00 -4.50 -14.12
CA THR A 3 -7.53 -5.65 -13.38
C THR A 3 -7.40 -5.36 -11.89
N TYR A 4 -8.41 -5.72 -11.13
CA TYR A 4 -8.42 -5.63 -9.68
C TYR A 4 -8.63 -7.00 -9.07
N ASP A 5 -7.85 -7.28 -8.03
CA ASP A 5 -7.94 -8.53 -7.29
C ASP A 5 -8.99 -8.39 -6.20
N TYR A 6 -9.87 -9.39 -6.11
CA TYR A 6 -10.93 -9.46 -5.10
C TYR A 6 -10.82 -10.76 -4.32
N HIS A 7 -11.06 -10.69 -3.01
CA HIS A 7 -11.15 -11.83 -2.13
C HIS A 7 -12.58 -11.97 -1.62
N CYS A 8 -13.18 -13.15 -1.78
CA CYS A 8 -14.50 -13.44 -1.24
C CYS A 8 -14.40 -13.99 0.18
N ALA A 9 -14.97 -13.27 1.16
CA ALA A 9 -14.98 -13.69 2.56
C ALA A 9 -15.86 -14.94 2.81
N THR A 10 -16.78 -15.24 1.90
CA THR A 10 -17.73 -16.37 2.05
C THR A 10 -17.19 -17.67 1.48
N CYS A 11 -16.56 -17.64 0.30
CA CYS A 11 -15.99 -18.83 -0.33
C CYS A 11 -14.48 -18.96 -0.17
N GLY A 12 -13.79 -17.92 0.30
CA GLY A 12 -12.35 -17.90 0.53
C GLY A 12 -11.50 -17.92 -0.74
N LYS A 13 -12.10 -17.71 -1.92
CA LYS A 13 -11.37 -17.63 -3.19
C LYS A 13 -10.96 -16.20 -3.51
N ASP A 14 -9.79 -16.10 -4.13
CA ASP A 14 -9.29 -14.91 -4.79
C ASP A 14 -9.59 -15.00 -6.30
N PHE A 15 -10.02 -13.89 -6.90
CA PHE A 15 -10.31 -13.78 -8.32
C PHE A 15 -9.98 -12.39 -8.86
N GLU A 16 -9.70 -12.30 -10.16
CA GLU A 16 -9.34 -11.05 -10.83
C GLU A 16 -10.49 -10.55 -11.71
N VAL A 17 -10.84 -9.26 -11.58
CA VAL A 17 -11.89 -8.65 -12.39
C VAL A 17 -11.35 -7.46 -13.16
N ILE A 18 -11.62 -7.43 -14.46
CA ILE A 18 -11.39 -6.26 -15.30
C ILE A 18 -12.47 -5.23 -14.98
N GLN A 19 -12.08 -4.11 -14.38
CA GLN A 19 -13.02 -3.05 -13.99
C GLN A 19 -12.44 -1.68 -14.34
N SER A 20 -13.27 -0.74 -14.81
CA SER A 20 -12.78 0.62 -15.04
C SER A 20 -12.56 1.34 -13.72
N MET A 21 -11.59 2.25 -13.66
CA MET A 21 -11.34 3.06 -12.45
C MET A 21 -12.53 3.95 -12.04
N LYS A 22 -13.47 4.20 -12.96
CA LYS A 22 -14.67 5.00 -12.71
C LYS A 22 -15.85 4.17 -12.20
N ASP A 23 -15.77 2.85 -12.30
CA ASP A 23 -16.85 1.94 -11.94
C ASP A 23 -16.83 1.69 -10.43
N GLU A 24 -18.01 1.45 -9.85
CA GLU A 24 -18.13 1.13 -8.43
C GLU A 24 -17.52 -0.24 -8.11
N PRO A 25 -16.79 -0.39 -6.99
CA PRO A 25 -16.16 -1.65 -6.63
C PRO A 25 -17.20 -2.75 -6.44
N LEU A 26 -16.84 -3.99 -6.80
CA LEU A 26 -17.72 -5.13 -6.55
C LEU A 26 -17.88 -5.32 -5.04
N THR A 27 -19.14 -5.46 -4.60
CA THR A 27 -19.49 -5.81 -3.21
C THR A 27 -19.86 -7.29 -3.07
N HIS A 28 -20.25 -7.93 -4.17
CA HIS A 28 -20.67 -9.33 -4.19
C HIS A 28 -19.81 -10.17 -5.13
N CYS A 29 -19.56 -11.42 -4.71
CA CYS A 29 -18.86 -12.40 -5.52
C CYS A 29 -19.72 -12.80 -6.73
N PRO A 30 -19.15 -12.82 -7.96
CA PRO A 30 -19.84 -13.36 -9.12
C PRO A 30 -20.26 -14.82 -8.88
N PRO A 31 -21.45 -15.24 -9.36
CA PRO A 31 -21.89 -16.62 -9.21
C PRO A 31 -20.96 -17.62 -9.89
N ASP A 32 -20.30 -17.22 -10.98
CA ASP A 32 -19.38 -18.07 -11.74
C ASP A 32 -18.06 -18.35 -10.99
N GLU A 33 -17.62 -17.40 -10.16
CA GLU A 33 -16.38 -17.47 -9.38
C GLU A 33 -16.60 -18.17 -8.02
N CYS A 34 -17.84 -18.18 -7.52
CA CYS A 34 -18.18 -18.61 -6.18
C CYS A 34 -18.64 -20.08 -6.11
N PRO A 35 -17.86 -21.00 -5.52
CA PRO A 35 -18.28 -22.40 -5.33
C PRO A 35 -19.38 -22.60 -4.28
N LEU A 36 -19.73 -21.54 -3.52
CA LEU A 36 -20.84 -21.53 -2.57
C LEU A 36 -21.99 -20.62 -3.03
N ALA A 37 -22.14 -20.41 -4.35
CA ALA A 37 -23.22 -19.59 -4.91
C ALA A 37 -24.62 -20.03 -4.41
N ASP A 38 -24.81 -21.33 -4.13
CA ASP A 38 -26.04 -21.88 -3.56
C ASP A 38 -26.37 -21.35 -2.15
N LYS A 39 -25.37 -20.88 -1.40
CA LYS A 39 -25.52 -20.31 -0.05
C LYS A 39 -25.67 -18.79 -0.05
N GLY A 40 -25.59 -18.13 -1.20
CA GLY A 40 -25.85 -16.71 -1.38
C GLY A 40 -24.70 -15.90 -1.97
N LYS A 41 -24.96 -14.60 -2.15
CA LYS A 41 -23.99 -13.62 -2.67
C LYS A 41 -23.00 -13.24 -1.57
N GLY A 42 -21.86 -13.93 -1.55
CA GLY A 42 -20.80 -13.65 -0.59
C GLY A 42 -20.23 -12.24 -0.72
N ASN A 43 -19.86 -11.63 0.41
CA ASN A 43 -19.26 -10.30 0.42
C ASN A 43 -17.81 -10.39 -0.06
N VAL A 44 -17.39 -9.45 -0.92
CA VAL A 44 -16.01 -9.42 -1.44
C VAL A 44 -15.29 -8.16 -0.99
N GLU A 45 -13.98 -8.29 -0.81
CA GLU A 45 -13.08 -7.20 -0.47
C GLU A 45 -12.02 -7.08 -1.54
N ARG A 46 -11.77 -5.85 -2.01
CA ARG A 46 -10.71 -5.58 -2.97
C ARG A 46 -9.35 -5.78 -2.29
N ARG A 47 -8.58 -6.75 -2.79
CA ARG A 47 -7.21 -6.96 -2.38
C ARG A 47 -6.32 -6.03 -3.18
N PHE A 48 -5.53 -5.24 -2.47
CA PHE A 48 -4.39 -4.59 -3.07
C PHE A 48 -3.20 -5.49 -2.80
N SER A 49 -2.66 -6.11 -3.86
CA SER A 49 -1.39 -6.79 -3.73
C SER A 49 -0.35 -5.74 -3.28
N ALA A 50 0.13 -5.87 -2.05
CA ALA A 50 1.20 -5.03 -1.49
C ALA A 50 2.57 -5.31 -2.14
N GLY A 51 2.57 -5.91 -3.34
CA GLY A 51 3.72 -6.29 -4.15
C GLY A 51 4.37 -5.08 -4.80
N GLY A 52 4.91 -4.20 -3.98
CA GLY A 52 5.55 -2.98 -4.44
C GLY A 52 5.83 -2.08 -3.26
N GLY A 53 6.60 -2.57 -2.28
CA GLY A 53 7.19 -1.69 -1.27
C GLY A 53 7.77 -0.47 -1.98
N VAL A 54 7.48 0.73 -1.46
CA VAL A 54 7.89 1.98 -2.11
C VAL A 54 9.42 2.00 -2.16
N ILE A 55 10.00 1.65 -3.31
CA ILE A 55 11.45 1.60 -3.44
C ILE A 55 11.92 3.01 -3.77
N TYR A 56 12.33 3.75 -2.75
CA TYR A 56 13.04 5.01 -2.92
C TYR A 56 14.46 4.73 -3.42
N LYS A 57 14.63 4.52 -4.73
CA LYS A 57 15.95 4.52 -5.36
C LYS A 57 16.38 5.95 -5.65
N GLY A 58 16.69 6.69 -4.59
CA GLY A 58 17.28 8.03 -4.67
C GLY A 58 18.44 8.12 -3.70
N GLY A 59 19.67 8.17 -4.20
CA GLY A 59 20.90 8.35 -3.39
C GLY A 59 21.02 9.76 -2.85
N GLY A 60 20.07 10.22 -2.04
CA GLY A 60 20.05 11.60 -1.56
C GLY A 60 18.84 11.93 -0.71
N PHE A 61 18.68 11.26 0.44
CA PHE A 61 18.05 11.94 1.58
C PHE A 61 19.09 12.97 2.07
N TYR A 62 19.14 14.14 1.46
CA TYR A 62 20.01 15.19 1.97
C TYR A 62 19.38 15.71 3.25
N LEU A 63 20.04 15.40 4.35
CA LEU A 63 19.78 15.95 5.67
C LEU A 63 20.16 17.45 5.65
N THR A 64 19.40 18.29 4.95
CA THR A 64 19.73 19.72 4.76
C THR A 64 19.04 20.67 5.74
N ASP A 65 18.38 20.17 6.78
CA ASP A 65 17.73 21.02 7.79
C ASP A 65 18.49 21.13 9.13
N TYR A 66 19.82 20.93 9.12
CA TYR A 66 20.64 21.52 10.19
C TYR A 66 20.80 23.02 9.96
N VAL A 67 19.73 23.78 10.19
CA VAL A 67 19.87 25.20 10.49
C VAL A 67 20.50 25.30 11.89
N ARG A 68 21.84 25.21 11.94
CA ARG A 68 22.63 25.79 13.02
C ARG A 68 22.43 27.31 12.95
N LYS A 69 21.44 27.83 13.66
CA LYS A 69 21.36 29.27 13.93
C LYS A 69 20.96 29.52 15.38
N GLY A 70 21.98 29.65 16.22
CA GLY A 70 21.86 29.99 17.62
C GLY A 70 23.25 30.02 18.25
N LYS A 71 24.05 30.99 17.85
CA LYS A 71 25.36 31.33 18.40
C LYS A 71 25.16 31.76 19.86
N ASP A 72 25.69 31.02 20.84
CA ASP A 72 26.23 31.66 22.04
C ASP A 72 27.23 30.78 22.81
N SER A 73 28.38 31.41 23.07
CA SER A 73 29.32 31.23 24.17
C SER A 73 29.84 29.84 24.60
N SER A 74 31.16 29.73 24.48
CA SER A 74 32.13 29.40 25.54
C SER A 74 32.62 27.95 25.73
N SER A 75 33.96 27.83 25.73
CA SER A 75 34.83 26.85 26.39
C SER A 75 34.69 25.37 25.99
N SER A 76 35.74 24.57 25.76
CA SER A 76 37.17 24.68 26.06
C SER A 76 37.89 23.46 25.45
N SER A 77 39.11 23.69 24.95
CA SER A 77 40.30 22.80 24.97
C SER A 77 40.18 21.29 24.70
N GLY A 78 40.99 20.81 23.75
CA GLY A 78 41.40 19.40 23.62
C GLY A 78 42.22 19.16 22.35
N SER A 79 43.52 19.40 22.44
CA SER A 79 44.56 19.11 21.43
C SER A 79 45.03 17.65 21.56
N ASP A 80 45.13 16.91 20.46
CA ASP A 80 45.94 15.68 20.39
C ASP A 80 46.68 15.60 19.05
N SER A 81 48.01 15.61 19.15
CA SER A 81 49.00 15.05 18.21
C SER A 81 49.61 13.82 18.86
#